data_AF-A0A9P9DAP2-F1
#
_entry.id   AF-A0A9P9DAP2-F1
#
_cell.length_a   1.000
_cell.length_b   1.000
_cell.length_c   1.000
_cell.angle_alpha   90.00
_cell.angle_beta   90.00
_cell.angle_gamma   90.00
#
_symmetry.space_group_name_H-M   'P 1'
#
loop_
_entity.id
_entity.type
_entity.pdbx_description
1 polymer ?
#
loop_
_entity_poly.entity_id
_entity_poly.type
_entity_poly.pdbx_seq_one_letter_code
_entity_poly.pdbx_strand_id
1 'polypeptide(L)'
;MDLELATIVAGLALVIDDTQTILIEPSYRAYILSGHVLLEREAKDNLPPDLIPKKPVSVLSTFLDPIRLSVFTHWFMAIAEQMGNMLQRTSISTA
;
A
#
# COMPACT_ATOMS: atom_id res chain seq x y z
N MET A 1 0.36 1.14 -20.56
CA MET A 1 -0.63 2.21 -20.79
C MET A 1 -0.40 3.19 -19.69
N ASP A 2 0.02 4.40 -20.04
CA ASP A 2 0.23 5.45 -19.05
C ASP A 2 -1.15 5.93 -18.59
N LEU A 3 -1.36 6.01 -17.28
CA LEU A 3 -2.62 6.52 -16.73
C LEU A 3 -2.60 8.04 -16.78
N GLU A 4 -3.65 8.63 -17.37
CA GLU A 4 -3.82 10.08 -17.39
C GLU A 4 -4.25 10.60 -16.00
N LEU A 5 -3.98 11.88 -15.75
CA LEU A 5 -4.45 12.55 -14.54
C LEU A 5 -5.98 12.49 -14.42
N ALA A 6 -6.47 12.35 -13.19
CA ALA A 6 -7.88 12.17 -12.86
C ALA A 6 -8.49 10.85 -13.35
N THR A 7 -7.67 9.86 -13.73
CA THR A 7 -8.14 8.50 -14.00
C THR A 7 -8.60 7.83 -12.70
N ILE A 8 -9.73 7.12 -12.79
CA ILE A 8 -10.27 6.30 -11.72
C ILE A 8 -10.06 4.83 -12.08
N VAL A 9 -9.41 4.08 -11.20
CA VAL A 9 -9.14 2.65 -11.37
C VAL A 9 -9.99 1.87 -10.37
N ALA A 10 -10.81 0.94 -10.88
CA ALA A 10 -11.59 0.04 -10.04
C ALA A 10 -10.70 -1.02 -9.37
N GLY A 11 -11.22 -1.65 -8.32
CA GLY A 11 -10.53 -2.70 -7.58
C GLY A 11 -10.21 -3.95 -8.40
N LEU A 12 -9.33 -4.80 -7.84
CA LEU A 12 -8.66 -5.91 -8.53
C LEU A 12 -7.77 -5.44 -9.68
N ALA A 13 -6.91 -4.48 -9.39
CA ALA A 13 -5.97 -3.90 -10.35
C ALA A 13 -4.57 -3.76 -9.75
N LEU A 14 -3.55 -3.82 -10.60
CA LEU A 14 -2.16 -3.59 -10.24
C LEU A 14 -1.65 -2.35 -10.97
N VAL A 15 -1.29 -1.31 -10.22
CA VAL A 15 -0.69 -0.08 -10.74
C VAL A 15 0.81 -0.16 -10.51
N ILE A 16 1.60 -0.10 -11.58
CA ILE A 16 3.06 -0.19 -11.52
C ILE A 16 3.64 1.14 -12.00
N ASP A 17 4.59 1.67 -11.25
CA ASP A 17 5.39 2.84 -11.57
C ASP A 17 6.88 2.50 -11.32
N ASP A 18 7.80 3.36 -11.74
CA ASP A 18 9.25 3.12 -11.67
C ASP A 18 9.74 2.87 -10.24
N THR A 19 9.06 3.45 -9.25
CA THR A 19 9.48 3.41 -7.84
C THR A 19 8.56 2.60 -6.93
N GLN A 20 7.37 2.19 -7.41
CA GLN A 20 6.35 1.57 -6.58
C GLN A 20 5.43 0.63 -7.37
N THR A 21 4.83 -0.32 -6.67
CA THR A 21 3.81 -1.22 -7.22
C THR A 21 2.65 -1.30 -6.24
N ILE A 22 1.49 -0.83 -6.67
CA ILE A 22 0.29 -0.68 -5.84
C ILE A 22 -0.74 -1.72 -6.28
N LEU A 23 -1.09 -2.63 -5.37
CA LEU A 23 -2.21 -3.56 -5.54
C LEU A 23 -3.50 -2.89 -5.03
N ILE A 24 -4.47 -2.70 -5.92
CA ILE A 24 -5.80 -2.19 -5.60
C ILE A 24 -6.70 -3.40 -5.33
N GLU A 25 -7.05 -3.61 -4.06
CA GLU A 25 -7.95 -4.70 -3.66
C GLU A 25 -9.38 -4.48 -4.20
N PRO A 26 -10.20 -5.55 -4.33
CA PRO A 26 -11.55 -5.46 -4.86
C PRO A 26 -12.45 -4.42 -4.18
N SER A 27 -12.30 -4.22 -2.87
CA SER A 27 -13.12 -3.27 -2.10
C SER A 27 -12.61 -1.82 -2.15
N TYR A 28 -11.67 -1.51 -3.04
CA TYR A 28 -11.07 -0.19 -3.15
C TYR A 28 -11.17 0.34 -4.58
N ARG A 29 -11.19 1.66 -4.68
CA ARG A 29 -11.07 2.42 -5.92
C ARG A 29 -9.89 3.37 -5.78
N ALA A 30 -9.06 3.46 -6.82
CA ALA A 30 -7.92 4.36 -6.85
C ALA A 30 -8.22 5.59 -7.72
N TYR A 31 -7.81 6.77 -7.26
CA TYR A 31 -7.82 8.00 -8.03
C TYR A 31 -6.39 8.45 -8.27
N ILE A 32 -6.02 8.59 -9.55
CA ILE A 32 -4.70 9.06 -9.95
C ILE A 32 -4.68 10.59 -9.94
N LEU A 33 -3.97 11.16 -8.97
CA LEU A 33 -3.74 12.60 -8.84
C LEU A 33 -2.36 12.95 -9.42
N SER A 34 -2.01 14.24 -9.47
CA SER A 34 -0.76 14.72 -10.08
C SER A 34 0.53 14.24 -9.42
N GLY A 35 0.46 13.69 -8.21
CA GLY A 35 1.64 13.11 -7.54
C GLY A 35 1.30 12.12 -6.43
N HIS A 36 0.04 11.71 -6.35
CA HIS A 36 -0.43 10.80 -5.30
C HIS A 36 -1.49 9.87 -5.89
N VAL A 37 -1.59 8.66 -5.32
CA VAL A 37 -2.68 7.74 -5.60
C VAL A 37 -3.57 7.69 -4.37
N LEU A 38 -4.81 8.17 -4.49
CA LEU A 38 -5.79 8.10 -3.42
C LEU A 38 -6.52 6.76 -3.49
N LEU A 39 -6.43 5.93 -2.45
CA LEU A 39 -7.20 4.70 -2.32
C LEU A 39 -8.42 4.96 -1.44
N GLU A 40 -9.60 4.90 -2.04
CA GLU A 40 -10.88 5.01 -1.35
C GLU A 40 -11.50 3.63 -1.22
N ARG A 41 -11.94 3.28 -0.01
CA ARG A 41 -12.65 2.02 0.22
C ARG A 41 -14.11 2.19 -0.14
N GLU A 42 -14.62 1.36 -1.05
CA GLU A 42 -16.03 1.36 -1.39
C GLU A 42 -16.87 0.75 -0.25
N ALA A 43 -18.04 1.34 0.00
CA ALA A 43 -19.00 0.79 0.94
C ALA A 43 -19.44 -0.61 0.49
N LYS A 44 -19.63 -1.52 1.46
CA LYS A 44 -19.93 -2.95 1.20
C LYS A 44 -21.15 -3.17 0.30
N ASP A 45 -22.07 -2.20 0.26
CA ASP A 45 -23.34 -2.29 -0.47
C ASP A 45 -23.17 -2.12 -1.99
N ASN A 46 -22.05 -1.55 -2.44
CA ASN A 46 -21.79 -1.30 -3.87
C ASN A 46 -20.93 -2.40 -4.53
N LEU A 47 -20.48 -3.39 -3.76
CA LEU A 47 -19.57 -4.42 -4.25
C LEU A 47 -20.36 -5.67 -4.70
N PRO A 48 -20.07 -6.25 -5.88
CA PRO A 48 -20.74 -7.47 -6.31
C PRO A 48 -20.52 -8.60 -5.29
N PRO A 49 -21.51 -9.50 -5.10
CA PRO A 49 -21.54 -10.48 -4.00
C PRO A 49 -20.31 -11.40 -3.94
N ASP A 50 -19.65 -11.65 -5.07
CA ASP A 50 -18.44 -12.48 -5.16
C ASP A 50 -17.18 -11.79 -4.63
N LEU A 51 -17.17 -10.46 -4.59
CA LEU A 51 -16.05 -9.63 -4.14
C LEU A 51 -16.24 -9.11 -2.72
N ILE A 52 -17.43 -9.27 -2.13
CA ILE A 52 -17.67 -8.98 -0.72
C ILE A 52 -16.75 -9.89 0.10
N PRO A 53 -15.82 -9.34 0.92
CA PRO A 53 -15.01 -10.17 1.78
C PRO A 53 -15.93 -10.97 2.70
N LYS A 54 -15.96 -12.29 2.49
CA LYS A 54 -16.83 -13.26 3.21
C LYS A 54 -16.61 -13.23 4.72
N LYS A 55 -15.52 -12.63 5.18
CA LYS A 55 -15.25 -12.38 6.58
C LYS A 55 -15.67 -10.94 6.87
N PRO A 56 -16.67 -10.69 7.75
CA PRO A 56 -16.81 -9.38 8.32
C PRO A 56 -15.44 -9.02 8.90
N VAL A 57 -14.88 -7.90 8.48
CA VAL A 57 -13.85 -7.21 9.25
C VAL A 57 -14.51 -6.91 10.58
N SER A 58 -14.46 -7.89 11.48
CA SER A 58 -14.72 -7.72 12.89
C SER A 58 -13.89 -6.52 13.28
N VAL A 59 -14.60 -5.48 13.68
CA VAL A 59 -14.04 -4.28 14.28
C VAL A 59 -13.00 -4.75 15.30
N LEU A 60 -11.72 -4.58 14.96
CA LEU A 60 -10.64 -4.51 15.94
C LEU A 60 -10.63 -5.63 17.01
N SER A 61 -11.01 -6.86 16.68
CA SER A 61 -10.61 -8.02 17.49
C SER A 61 -9.21 -8.43 17.02
N THR A 62 -8.28 -7.48 17.17
CA THR A 62 -6.87 -7.65 16.84
C THR A 62 -6.29 -8.64 17.83
N PHE A 63 -6.36 -9.93 17.52
CA PHE A 63 -5.36 -10.88 17.99
C PHE A 63 -4.04 -10.48 17.33
N LEU A 64 -3.44 -9.41 17.85
CA LEU A 64 -2.13 -8.95 17.44
C LEU A 64 -1.16 -9.97 18.02
N ASP A 65 -0.68 -10.88 17.17
CA ASP A 65 0.34 -11.84 17.57
C ASP A 65 1.60 -11.06 17.98
N PRO A 66 1.98 -11.07 19.27
CA PRO A 66 3.11 -10.30 19.76
C PRO A 66 4.42 -10.72 19.09
N ILE A 67 4.51 -11.97 18.63
CA ILE A 67 5.68 -12.47 17.89
C ILE A 67 5.76 -11.77 16.54
N ARG A 68 4.65 -11.72 15.78
CA ARG A 68 4.60 -11.03 14.48
C ARG A 68 4.90 -9.54 14.61
N LEU A 69 4.37 -8.88 15.64
CA LEU A 69 4.65 -7.47 15.88
C LEU A 69 6.14 -7.23 16.19
N SER A 70 6.74 -8.09 17.01
CA SER A 70 8.15 -8.00 17.37
C SER A 70 9.05 -8.20 16.15
N VAL A 71 8.75 -9.21 15.32
CA VAL A 71 9.47 -9.46 14.05
C VAL A 71 9.32 -8.29 13.09
N PHE A 72 8.10 -7.75 12.91
CA PHE A 72 7.87 -6.59 12.06
C PHE A 72 8.68 -5.37 12.52
N THR A 73 8.64 -5.05 13.81
CA THR A 73 9.40 -3.92 14.39
C THR A 73 10.89 -4.07 14.15
N HIS A 74 11.43 -5.28 14.37
CA HIS A 74 12.84 -5.56 14.14
C HIS A 74 13.23 -5.39 12.67
N TRP A 75 12.45 -5.95 11.74
CA TRP A 75 12.70 -5.80 10.31
C TRP A 75 12.58 -4.35 9.84
N PHE A 76 11.59 -3.62 10.34
CA PHE A 76 11.42 -2.20 10.02
C PHE A 76 12.65 -1.39 10.46
N MET A 77 13.14 -1.64 11.69
CA MET A 77 14.35 -0.99 12.20
C MET A 77 15.60 -1.36 11.39
N ALA A 78 15.79 -2.65 11.08
CA ALA A 78 16.94 -3.12 10.29
C ALA A 78 16.97 -2.51 8.87
N ILE A 79 15.81 -2.42 8.21
CA ILE A 79 15.68 -1.76 6.91
C ILE A 79 16.01 -0.27 7.03
N ALA A 80 15.49 0.41 8.06
CA ALA A 80 15.77 1.82 8.28
C ALA A 80 17.27 2.09 8.53
N GLU A 81 17.95 1.24 9.30
CA GLU A 81 19.39 1.32 9.53
C GLU A 81 20.18 1.12 8.22
N GLN A 82 19.81 0.09 7.44
CA GLN A 82 20.45 -0.20 6.17
C GLN A 82 20.26 0.93 5.16
N MET A 83 19.04 1.48 5.06
CA MET A 83 18.74 2.65 4.22
C MET A 83 19.53 3.88 4.69
N GLY A 84 19.62 4.13 5.99
CA GLY A 84 20.39 5.22 6.56
C GLY A 84 21.87 5.17 6.17
N ASN A 85 22.49 4.00 6.30
CA ASN A 85 23.88 3.78 5.87
C ASN A 85 24.03 3.94 4.34
N MET A 86 23.07 3.44 3.55
CA MET A 86 23.09 3.60 2.09
C MET A 86 23.07 5.09 1.70
N LEU A 87 22.19 5.89 2.32
CA LEU A 87 22.10 7.33 2.09
C LEU A 87 23.36 8.09 2.55
N GLN A 88 24.01 7.66 3.64
CA GLN A 88 25.30 8.21 4.05
C GLN A 88 26.40 8.00 3.00
N ARG A 89 26.42 6.84 2.34
CA ARG A 89 27.42 6.52 1.31
C ARG A 89 27.19 7.27 0.00
N THR A 90 25.94 7.61 -0.34
CA THR A 90 25.61 8.38 -1.55
C THR A 90 25.59 9.89 -1.33
N SER A 91 25.62 10.36 -0.07
CA SER A 91 25.69 11.79 0.28
C SER A 91 27.10 12.37 0.33
N ILE A 92 28.14 11.54 0.13
CA ILE A 92 29.51 12.02 -0.05
C ILE A 92 29.64 12.55 -1.48
N SER A 93 29.35 13.83 -1.65
CA SER A 93 29.67 14.58 -2.86
C SER A 93 31.15 14.96 -2.81
N THR A 94 31.99 14.32 -3.62
CA THR A 94 33.30 14.86 -3.97
C THR A 94 33.06 16.02 -4.94
N ALA A 95 32.91 17.22 -4.40
CA ALA A 95 33.09 18.48 -5.12
C ALA A 95 34.51 19.00 -4.91
#